data_AF-A0A1W9JE30-F1
#
_entry.id   AF-A0A1W9JE30-F1
#
_cell.length_a   1.000
_cell.length_b   1.000
_cell.length_c   1.000
_cell.angle_alpha   90.00
_cell.angle_beta   90.00
_cell.angle_gamma   90.00
#
_symmetry.space_group_name_H-M   'P 1'
#
loop_
_entity.id
_entity.type
_entity.pdbx_description
1 polymer ?
#
loop_
_entity_poly.entity_id
_entity_poly.type
_entity_poly.pdbx_seq_one_letter_code
_entity_poly.pdbx_strand_id
1 'polypeptide(L)'
;MKTDSLGQTLVESLNNAELWIRQAEQQFLVAEAIAPKIGKRATTEADNLLKVGYLKTTSLLLALSVENSFKAIKASRNELSVDTKGLIKTARGGGSTGHSLIDLADEVQFSLNSQQVNLLKKLTAIGIWAGKYHSPIRHDEFEKSNKDNPKSITLPHDIRIVKEVILECALSAKVQSAIALQIT
;
A
#
# COMPACT_ATOMS: atom_id res chain seq x y z
N MET A 1 16.72 -13.02 24.06
CA MET A 1 16.19 -12.32 22.86
C MET A 1 15.44 -11.09 23.34
N LYS A 2 15.62 -9.90 22.74
CA LYS A 2 14.84 -8.72 23.17
C LYS A 2 13.37 -8.92 22.77
N THR A 3 12.47 -8.69 23.72
CA THR A 3 11.02 -8.72 23.51
C THR A 3 10.46 -7.31 23.50
N ASP A 4 9.33 -7.10 22.82
CA ASP A 4 8.59 -5.84 22.86
C ASP A 4 7.78 -5.69 24.16
N SER A 5 6.97 -4.62 24.25
CA SER A 5 6.08 -4.35 25.39
C SER A 5 5.00 -5.41 25.63
N LEU A 6 4.82 -6.33 24.68
CA LEU A 6 3.87 -7.46 24.74
C LEU A 6 4.59 -8.79 24.99
N GLY A 7 5.90 -8.78 25.22
CA GLY A 7 6.69 -10.00 25.41
C GLY A 7 7.00 -10.76 24.13
N GLN A 8 6.68 -10.20 22.96
CA GLN A 8 6.93 -10.85 21.66
C GLN A 8 8.34 -10.57 21.18
N THR A 9 8.95 -11.57 20.57
CA THR A 9 10.20 -11.42 19.83
C THR A 9 9.93 -10.71 18.51
N LEU A 10 10.98 -10.14 17.90
CA LEU A 10 10.83 -9.47 16.61
C LEU A 10 10.25 -10.39 15.51
N VAL A 11 10.61 -11.68 15.51
CA VAL A 11 10.08 -12.65 14.53
C VAL A 11 8.62 -12.96 14.77
N GLU A 12 8.20 -13.08 16.03
CA GLU A 12 6.79 -13.31 16.40
C GLU A 12 5.94 -12.09 16.04
N SER A 13 6.44 -10.88 16.32
CA SER A 13 5.77 -9.63 15.93
C SER A 13 5.66 -9.50 14.41
N LEU A 14 6.73 -9.81 13.66
CA LEU A 14 6.72 -9.78 12.20
C LEU A 14 5.78 -10.81 11.58
N ASN A 15 5.63 -12.01 12.16
CA ASN A 15 4.69 -13.02 11.66
C ASN A 15 3.28 -12.89 12.27
N ASN A 16 2.99 -11.79 12.95
CA ASN A 16 1.64 -11.48 13.39
C ASN A 16 0.86 -10.80 12.26
N ALA A 17 0.07 -11.60 11.52
CA ALA A 17 -0.76 -11.10 10.42
C ALA A 17 -1.78 -10.04 10.85
N GLU A 18 -2.27 -10.09 12.09
CA GLU A 18 -3.22 -9.08 12.59
C GLU A 18 -2.58 -7.69 12.63
N LEU A 19 -1.33 -7.58 13.11
CA LEU A 19 -0.65 -6.29 13.16
C LEU A 19 -0.50 -5.66 11.75
N TRP A 20 -0.21 -6.48 10.74
CA TRP A 20 -0.11 -6.02 9.35
C TRP A 20 -1.45 -5.55 8.78
N ILE A 21 -2.53 -6.29 9.01
CA ILE A 21 -3.88 -5.86 8.57
C ILE A 21 -4.30 -4.59 9.30
N ARG A 22 -4.07 -4.47 10.62
CA ARG A 22 -4.39 -3.23 11.36
C ARG A 22 -3.63 -2.04 10.80
N GLN A 23 -2.35 -2.20 10.49
CA GLN A 23 -1.55 -1.15 9.86
C GLN A 23 -2.09 -0.76 8.48
N ALA A 24 -2.49 -1.75 7.66
CA ALA A 24 -3.11 -1.51 6.36
C ALA A 24 -4.42 -0.73 6.49
N GLU A 25 -5.28 -1.12 7.44
CA GLU A 25 -6.58 -0.48 7.69
C GLU A 25 -6.44 0.96 8.19
N GLN A 26 -5.48 1.23 9.08
CA GLN A 26 -5.21 2.59 9.55
C GLN A 26 -4.83 3.53 8.40
N GLN A 27 -3.95 3.06 7.51
CA GLN A 27 -3.53 3.84 6.33
C GLN A 27 -4.70 4.03 5.37
N PHE A 28 -5.49 2.98 5.14
CA PHE A 28 -6.69 3.03 4.31
C PHE A 28 -7.71 4.05 4.83
N LEU A 29 -8.07 3.97 6.12
CA LEU A 29 -9.08 4.86 6.73
C LEU A 29 -8.66 6.32 6.65
N VAL A 30 -7.37 6.64 6.83
CA VAL A 30 -6.86 8.00 6.64
C VAL A 30 -6.96 8.42 5.17
N ALA A 31 -6.59 7.55 4.22
CA ALA A 31 -6.69 7.85 2.80
C ALA A 31 -8.15 8.12 2.38
N GLU A 32 -9.09 7.31 2.87
CA GLU A 32 -10.53 7.43 2.65
C GLU A 32 -11.08 8.74 3.21
N ALA A 33 -10.70 9.12 4.44
CA ALA A 33 -11.14 10.36 5.07
C ALA A 33 -10.61 11.63 4.34
N ILE A 34 -9.45 11.55 3.69
CA ILE A 34 -8.84 12.68 2.98
C ILE A 34 -9.39 12.82 1.55
N ALA A 35 -9.73 11.71 0.88
CA ALA A 35 -10.09 11.71 -0.53
C ALA A 35 -11.19 12.70 -0.96
N PRO A 36 -12.29 12.92 -0.20
CA PRO A 36 -13.31 13.90 -0.55
C PRO A 36 -12.78 15.35 -0.67
N LYS A 37 -11.62 15.65 -0.06
CA LYS A 37 -11.01 16.99 -0.09
C LYS A 37 -10.32 17.30 -1.42
N ILE A 38 -10.08 16.31 -2.28
CA ILE A 38 -9.37 16.46 -3.56
C ILE A 38 -10.31 16.97 -4.67
N GLY A 39 -11.59 16.59 -4.65
CA GLY A 39 -12.52 16.79 -5.78
C GLY A 39 -13.00 18.23 -6.01
N LYS A 40 -12.69 19.18 -5.12
CA LYS A 40 -13.12 20.57 -5.27
C LYS A 40 -12.10 21.35 -6.11
N ARG A 41 -12.57 22.16 -7.07
CA ARG A 41 -11.70 23.08 -7.83
C ARG A 41 -10.93 24.00 -6.88
N ALA A 42 -9.64 24.20 -7.12
CA ALA A 42 -8.84 25.13 -6.33
C ALA A 42 -9.18 26.59 -6.64
N THR A 43 -9.28 27.43 -5.61
CA THR A 43 -9.55 28.87 -5.76
C THR A 43 -8.33 29.75 -5.47
N THR A 44 -7.33 29.22 -4.79
CA THR A 44 -6.06 29.89 -4.49
C THR A 44 -4.89 28.95 -4.71
N GLU A 45 -3.67 29.48 -4.83
CA GLU A 45 -2.47 28.65 -4.97
C GLU A 45 -2.20 27.81 -3.71
N ALA A 46 -2.45 28.38 -2.51
CA ALA A 46 -2.34 27.63 -1.26
C ALA A 46 -3.30 26.42 -1.23
N ASP A 47 -4.53 26.60 -1.69
CA ASP A 47 -5.52 25.53 -1.82
C ASP A 47 -5.12 24.49 -2.88
N ASN A 48 -4.53 24.93 -3.99
CA ASN A 48 -3.98 24.04 -5.02
C ASN A 48 -2.86 23.15 -4.46
N LEU A 49 -1.87 23.74 -3.78
CA LEU A 49 -0.77 23.01 -3.14
C LEU A 49 -1.29 21.99 -2.10
N LEU A 50 -2.27 22.41 -1.28
CA LEU A 50 -2.88 21.52 -0.30
C LEU A 50 -3.59 20.34 -0.96
N LYS A 51 -4.35 20.57 -2.04
CA LYS A 51 -5.04 19.51 -2.79
C LYS A 51 -4.09 18.54 -3.47
N VAL A 52 -3.00 19.04 -4.05
CA VAL A 52 -1.92 18.19 -4.57
C VAL A 52 -1.29 17.37 -3.44
N GLY A 53 -1.10 17.98 -2.26
CA GLY A 53 -0.64 17.29 -1.05
C GLY A 53 -1.58 16.18 -0.61
N TYR A 54 -2.90 16.42 -0.61
CA TYR A 54 -3.91 15.39 -0.34
C TYR A 54 -3.86 14.27 -1.37
N LEU A 55 -3.82 14.58 -2.66
CA LEU A 55 -3.74 13.57 -3.72
C LEU A 55 -2.50 12.66 -3.57
N LYS A 56 -1.33 13.26 -3.33
CA LYS A 56 -0.08 12.52 -3.12
C LYS A 56 -0.15 11.65 -1.86
N THR A 57 -0.64 12.22 -0.76
CA THR A 57 -0.77 11.50 0.52
C THR A 57 -1.75 10.34 0.40
N THR A 58 -2.94 10.56 -0.17
CA THR A 58 -3.93 9.50 -0.42
C THR A 58 -3.32 8.37 -1.23
N SER A 59 -2.66 8.68 -2.35
CA SER A 59 -2.05 7.66 -3.21
C SER A 59 -0.96 6.86 -2.49
N LEU A 60 -0.11 7.51 -1.71
CA LEU A 60 0.94 6.85 -0.93
C LEU A 60 0.34 5.93 0.14
N LEU A 61 -0.66 6.40 0.88
CA LEU A 61 -1.32 5.61 1.92
C LEU A 61 -2.04 4.39 1.34
N LEU A 62 -2.68 4.53 0.17
CA LEU A 62 -3.28 3.39 -0.54
C LEU A 62 -2.21 2.37 -0.95
N ALA A 63 -1.07 2.81 -1.48
CA ALA A 63 0.04 1.91 -1.84
C ALA A 63 0.58 1.13 -0.62
N LEU A 64 0.81 1.83 0.50
CA LEU A 64 1.28 1.23 1.74
C LEU A 64 0.25 0.26 2.34
N SER A 65 -1.04 0.59 2.22
CA SER A 65 -2.12 -0.27 2.70
C SER A 65 -2.16 -1.61 1.96
N VAL A 66 -2.02 -1.58 0.63
CA VAL A 66 -1.91 -2.80 -0.19
C VAL A 66 -0.64 -3.58 0.16
N GLU A 67 0.51 -2.91 0.27
CA GLU A 67 1.77 -3.56 0.65
C GLU A 67 1.66 -4.30 1.99
N ASN A 68 1.09 -3.64 3.01
CA ASN A 68 0.89 -4.24 4.32
C ASN A 68 -0.12 -5.40 4.28
N SER A 69 -1.14 -5.32 3.43
CA SER A 69 -2.11 -6.41 3.25
C SER A 69 -1.47 -7.67 2.67
N PHE A 70 -0.58 -7.53 1.68
CA PHE A 70 0.19 -8.68 1.16
C PHE A 70 1.18 -9.22 2.19
N LYS A 71 1.83 -8.35 2.97
CA LYS A 71 2.69 -8.78 4.07
C LYS A 71 1.94 -9.56 5.15
N ALA A 72 0.66 -9.26 5.39
CA ALA A 72 -0.18 -10.05 6.29
C ALA A 72 -0.34 -11.51 5.81
N ILE A 73 -0.45 -11.74 4.49
CA ILE A 73 -0.50 -13.09 3.93
C ILE A 73 0.83 -13.82 4.15
N LYS A 74 1.98 -13.16 3.95
CA LYS A 74 3.30 -13.75 4.25
C LYS A 74 3.45 -14.07 5.73
N ALA A 75 3.02 -13.14 6.59
CA ALA A 75 3.04 -13.30 8.04
C ALA A 75 2.20 -14.50 8.49
N SER A 76 0.98 -14.66 7.97
CA SER A 76 0.10 -15.79 8.33
C SER A 76 0.66 -17.16 7.93
N ARG A 77 1.58 -17.18 6.95
CA ARG A 77 2.32 -18.37 6.50
C ARG A 77 3.67 -18.55 7.20
N ASN A 78 4.02 -17.67 8.15
CA ASN A 78 5.33 -17.63 8.81
C ASN A 78 6.52 -17.46 7.86
N GLU A 79 6.33 -16.74 6.75
CA GLU A 79 7.34 -16.55 5.70
C GLU A 79 8.25 -15.33 5.93
N LEU A 80 7.96 -14.51 6.95
CA LEU A 80 8.80 -13.36 7.28
C LEU A 80 9.89 -13.79 8.26
N SER A 81 11.14 -13.54 7.88
CA SER A 81 12.31 -13.93 8.69
C SER A 81 13.25 -12.76 8.89
N VAL A 82 14.03 -12.79 9.98
CA VAL A 82 15.08 -11.81 10.25
C VAL A 82 16.46 -12.46 10.15
N ASP A 83 17.45 -11.67 9.76
CA ASP A 83 18.86 -12.01 9.79
C ASP A 83 19.43 -11.88 11.22
N THR A 84 20.71 -12.18 11.35
CA THR A 84 21.44 -12.12 12.63
C THR A 84 21.52 -10.72 13.24
N LYS A 85 21.21 -9.67 12.47
CA LYS A 85 21.14 -8.27 12.92
C LYS A 85 19.71 -7.84 13.26
N GLY A 86 18.72 -8.72 13.13
CA GLY A 86 17.30 -8.38 13.31
C GLY A 86 16.70 -7.63 12.13
N LEU A 87 17.37 -7.59 10.98
CA LEU A 87 16.82 -7.03 9.74
C LEU A 87 16.10 -8.13 8.98
N ILE A 88 15.05 -7.83 8.22
CA ILE A 88 14.38 -8.87 7.41
C ILE A 88 15.41 -9.52 6.48
N LYS A 89 15.56 -10.85 6.57
CA LYS A 89 16.51 -11.63 5.75
C LYS A 89 16.18 -11.36 4.28
N THR A 90 17.18 -11.36 3.40
CA THR A 90 17.15 -10.88 2.00
C THR A 90 16.04 -11.37 1.06
N ALA A 91 15.06 -12.15 1.52
CA ALA A 91 13.71 -12.12 0.99
C ALA A 91 13.06 -10.78 1.36
N ARG A 92 13.43 -9.73 0.61
CA ARG A 92 12.74 -8.44 0.59
C ARG A 92 11.24 -8.74 0.66
N GLY A 93 10.53 -8.16 1.63
CA GLY A 93 9.08 -8.26 1.72
C GLY A 93 8.41 -7.49 0.59
N GLY A 94 8.82 -7.77 -0.66
CA GLY A 94 8.60 -7.03 -1.90
C GLY A 94 9.73 -7.23 -2.92
N GLY A 95 9.92 -8.42 -3.49
CA GLY A 95 10.65 -8.65 -4.75
C GLY A 95 12.13 -8.22 -4.84
N SER A 96 12.79 -8.56 -5.95
CA SER A 96 14.19 -8.18 -6.25
C SER A 96 14.41 -6.68 -6.49
N THR A 97 13.36 -5.85 -6.39
CA THR A 97 13.37 -4.38 -6.55
C THR A 97 12.76 -3.61 -5.37
N GLY A 98 12.18 -4.29 -4.36
CA GLY A 98 11.83 -3.71 -3.07
C GLY A 98 10.37 -3.26 -2.88
N HIS A 99 9.62 -2.91 -3.94
CA HIS A 99 8.33 -2.20 -3.78
C HIS A 99 7.29 -2.43 -4.90
N SER A 100 7.43 -3.44 -5.75
CA SER A 100 6.39 -3.75 -6.74
C SER A 100 5.19 -4.43 -6.08
N LEU A 101 4.02 -3.79 -6.10
CA LEU A 101 2.79 -4.38 -5.57
C LEU A 101 2.31 -5.56 -6.43
N ILE A 102 2.68 -5.58 -7.71
CA ILE A 102 2.38 -6.71 -8.61
C ILE A 102 3.23 -7.92 -8.22
N ASP A 103 4.55 -7.72 -8.05
CA ASP A 103 5.46 -8.80 -7.67
C ASP A 103 5.07 -9.36 -6.28
N LEU A 104 4.62 -8.49 -5.36
CA LEU A 104 4.09 -8.90 -4.06
C LEU A 104 2.82 -9.75 -4.17
N ALA A 105 1.89 -9.38 -5.05
CA ALA A 105 0.69 -10.16 -5.29
C ALA A 105 1.06 -11.55 -5.83
N ASP A 106 2.00 -11.64 -6.77
CA ASP A 106 2.49 -12.90 -7.34
C ASP A 106 3.20 -13.76 -6.28
N GLU A 107 4.06 -13.16 -5.45
CA GLU A 107 4.76 -13.85 -4.34
C GLU A 107 3.79 -14.52 -3.38
N VAL A 108 2.68 -13.85 -3.05
CA VAL A 108 1.68 -14.38 -2.12
C VAL A 108 0.57 -15.17 -2.82
N GLN A 109 0.69 -15.36 -4.14
CA GLN A 109 -0.29 -16.06 -4.98
C GLN A 109 -1.69 -15.42 -4.92
N PHE A 110 -1.75 -14.09 -4.81
CA PHE A 110 -2.99 -13.33 -4.83
C PHE A 110 -3.45 -13.10 -6.28
N SER A 111 -4.66 -13.56 -6.60
CA SER A 111 -5.21 -13.39 -7.95
C SER A 111 -5.77 -11.99 -8.14
N LEU A 112 -5.12 -11.18 -8.97
CA LEU A 112 -5.59 -9.83 -9.30
C LEU A 112 -6.51 -9.84 -10.51
N ASN A 113 -7.64 -9.13 -10.41
CA ASN A 113 -8.46 -8.80 -11.57
C ASN A 113 -7.85 -7.63 -12.38
N SER A 114 -8.37 -7.37 -13.59
CA SER A 114 -7.81 -6.36 -14.49
C SER A 114 -7.80 -4.93 -13.92
N GLN A 115 -8.80 -4.57 -13.10
CA GLN A 115 -8.88 -3.27 -12.44
C GLN A 115 -7.83 -3.14 -11.34
N GLN A 116 -7.69 -4.18 -10.51
CA GLN A 116 -6.67 -4.25 -9.47
C GLN A 116 -5.25 -4.21 -10.07
N VAL A 117 -4.98 -4.95 -11.14
CA VAL A 117 -3.67 -4.91 -11.84
C VAL A 117 -3.36 -3.49 -12.31
N ASN A 118 -4.33 -2.81 -12.93
CA ASN A 118 -4.12 -1.45 -13.42
C ASN A 118 -3.81 -0.51 -12.25
N LEU A 119 -4.62 -0.55 -11.17
CA LEU A 119 -4.41 0.29 -10.01
C LEU A 119 -3.08 0.01 -9.31
N LEU A 120 -2.72 -1.25 -9.07
CA LEU A 120 -1.48 -1.63 -8.39
C LEU A 120 -0.24 -1.22 -9.18
N LYS A 121 -0.28 -1.21 -10.53
CA LYS A 121 0.80 -0.64 -11.35
C LYS A 121 0.99 0.86 -11.09
N LYS A 122 -0.11 1.62 -11.01
CA LYS A 122 -0.07 3.06 -10.68
C LYS A 122 0.46 3.29 -9.27
N LEU A 123 -0.07 2.55 -8.29
CA LEU A 123 0.33 2.65 -6.88
C LEU A 123 1.79 2.22 -6.67
N THR A 124 2.28 1.22 -7.40
CA THR A 124 3.70 0.84 -7.43
C THR A 124 4.57 1.99 -7.89
N ALA A 125 4.22 2.64 -9.00
CA ALA A 125 4.95 3.80 -9.49
C ALA A 125 4.93 4.94 -8.46
N ILE A 126 3.81 5.15 -7.76
CA ILE A 126 3.67 6.19 -6.73
C ILE A 126 4.48 5.86 -5.47
N GLY A 127 4.43 4.61 -4.99
CA GLY A 127 5.18 4.15 -3.82
C GLY A 127 6.69 4.19 -4.02
N ILE A 128 7.16 3.91 -5.25
CA ILE A 128 8.58 4.01 -5.61
C ILE A 128 9.00 5.48 -5.81
N TRP A 129 8.21 6.29 -6.53
CA TRP A 129 8.68 7.56 -7.07
C TRP A 129 8.01 8.82 -6.49
N ALA A 130 6.72 8.80 -6.17
CA ALA A 130 5.92 10.03 -6.02
C ALA A 130 5.80 10.57 -4.59
N GLY A 131 6.26 9.82 -3.58
CA GLY A 131 6.17 10.21 -2.17
C GLY A 131 7.37 10.95 -1.58
N LYS A 132 8.55 10.92 -2.23
CA LYS A 132 9.80 11.27 -1.55
C LYS A 132 10.51 12.50 -2.12
N TYR A 133 10.61 12.69 -3.44
CA TYR A 133 11.36 13.82 -4.04
C TYR A 133 10.83 14.20 -5.45
N HIS A 134 11.19 15.39 -5.96
CA HIS A 134 11.29 15.63 -7.41
C HIS A 134 12.41 14.74 -7.95
N SER A 135 12.14 13.45 -8.12
CA SER A 135 13.17 12.50 -8.53
C SER A 135 13.46 12.70 -10.02
N PRO A 136 14.72 12.74 -10.45
CA PRO A 136 15.06 12.73 -11.87
C PRO A 136 14.56 11.43 -12.47
N ILE A 137 13.55 11.55 -13.33
CA ILE A 137 13.03 10.46 -14.16
C ILE A 137 13.78 10.46 -15.48
N ARG A 138 13.98 9.27 -16.07
CA ARG A 138 14.57 9.19 -17.40
C ARG A 138 13.61 9.79 -18.44
N HIS A 139 14.14 10.34 -19.52
CA HIS A 139 13.33 11.05 -20.53
C HIS A 139 12.24 10.17 -21.14
N ASP A 140 12.55 8.89 -21.38
CA ASP A 140 11.60 7.87 -21.84
C ASP A 140 10.49 7.60 -20.82
N GLU A 141 10.82 7.56 -19.52
CA GLU A 141 9.82 7.44 -18.45
C GLU A 141 8.96 8.70 -18.31
N PHE A 142 9.53 9.89 -18.53
CA PHE A 142 8.79 11.15 -18.58
C PHE A 142 7.80 11.17 -19.74
N GLU A 143 8.25 10.89 -20.96
CA GLU A 143 7.40 10.82 -22.15
C GLU A 143 6.29 9.79 -21.98
N LYS A 144 6.60 8.60 -21.45
CA LYS A 144 5.62 7.56 -21.16
C LYS A 144 4.62 8.00 -20.09
N SER A 145 5.07 8.69 -19.05
CA SER A 145 4.18 9.20 -18.00
C SER A 145 3.23 10.30 -18.49
N ASN A 146 3.66 11.10 -19.48
CA ASN A 146 2.82 12.13 -20.12
C ASN A 146 1.82 11.54 -21.14
N LYS A 147 2.12 10.38 -21.74
CA LYS A 147 1.23 9.71 -22.71
C LYS A 147 0.17 8.83 -22.04
N ASP A 148 0.56 8.04 -21.04
CA ASP A 148 -0.32 6.99 -20.47
C ASP A 148 -1.05 7.43 -19.18
N ASN A 149 -0.74 8.63 -18.68
CA ASN A 149 -1.16 9.16 -17.37
C ASN A 149 -1.17 8.11 -16.22
N PRO A 150 -0.12 7.28 -16.05
CA PRO A 150 -0.10 6.17 -15.09
C PRO A 150 -0.01 6.64 -13.62
N LYS A 151 -0.08 7.95 -13.38
CA LYS A 151 0.04 8.58 -12.06
C LYS A 151 -1.28 9.12 -11.54
N SER A 152 -2.37 9.05 -12.32
CA SER A 152 -3.68 9.51 -11.87
C SER A 152 -4.47 8.37 -11.20
N ILE A 153 -4.73 8.53 -9.92
CA ILE A 153 -5.76 7.76 -9.22
C ILE A 153 -7.15 8.34 -9.52
N THR A 154 -8.15 7.49 -9.63
CA THR A 154 -9.54 7.83 -9.92
C THR A 154 -10.37 7.64 -8.65
N LEU A 155 -10.61 8.73 -7.92
CA LEU A 155 -11.38 8.71 -6.68
C LEU A 155 -12.88 8.95 -6.95
N PRO A 156 -13.80 8.29 -6.22
CA PRO A 156 -13.58 7.34 -5.12
C PRO A 156 -13.40 5.88 -5.57
N HIS A 157 -13.42 5.60 -6.87
CA HIS A 157 -13.36 4.23 -7.42
C HIS A 157 -12.13 3.44 -6.94
N ASP A 158 -10.95 4.04 -6.96
CA ASP A 158 -9.70 3.40 -6.57
C ASP A 158 -9.66 3.06 -5.05
N ILE A 159 -10.33 3.84 -4.20
CA ILE A 159 -10.50 3.51 -2.78
C ILE A 159 -11.27 2.20 -2.64
N ARG A 160 -12.36 2.04 -3.40
CA ARG A 160 -13.17 0.82 -3.37
C ARG A 160 -12.36 -0.41 -3.78
N ILE A 161 -11.56 -0.30 -4.85
CA ILE A 161 -10.68 -1.40 -5.29
C ILE A 161 -9.67 -1.76 -4.19
N VAL A 162 -9.03 -0.77 -3.56
CA VAL A 162 -8.08 -1.05 -2.46
C VAL A 162 -8.80 -1.69 -1.27
N LYS A 163 -10.01 -1.25 -0.93
CA LYS A 163 -10.83 -1.89 0.11
C LYS A 163 -11.09 -3.36 -0.18
N GLU A 164 -11.47 -3.69 -1.43
CA GLU A 164 -11.66 -5.08 -1.87
C GLU A 164 -10.38 -5.91 -1.67
N VAL A 165 -9.22 -5.40 -2.10
CA VAL A 165 -7.92 -6.07 -1.91
C VAL A 165 -7.61 -6.32 -0.42
N ILE A 166 -7.82 -5.33 0.45
CA ILE A 166 -7.59 -5.48 1.90
C ILE A 166 -8.48 -6.58 2.48
N LEU A 167 -9.77 -6.58 2.13
CA LEU A 167 -10.74 -7.56 2.63
C LEU A 167 -10.40 -8.99 2.17
N GLU A 168 -10.02 -9.17 0.91
CA GLU A 168 -9.58 -10.45 0.37
C GLU A 168 -8.26 -10.94 1.02
N CYS A 169 -7.33 -10.03 1.29
CA CYS A 169 -6.09 -10.35 2.00
C CYS A 169 -6.35 -10.74 3.46
N ALA A 170 -7.22 -10.01 4.17
CA ALA A 170 -7.62 -10.32 5.54
C ALA A 170 -8.27 -11.71 5.62
N LEU A 171 -9.18 -12.02 4.69
CA LEU A 171 -9.79 -13.34 4.57
C LEU A 171 -8.72 -14.43 4.34
N SER A 172 -7.82 -14.21 3.40
CA SER A 172 -6.72 -15.14 3.08
C SER A 172 -5.77 -15.38 4.26
N ALA A 173 -5.52 -14.33 5.05
CA ALA A 173 -4.70 -14.38 6.26
C ALA A 173 -5.47 -14.88 7.50
N LYS A 174 -6.77 -15.15 7.39
CA LYS A 174 -7.66 -15.53 8.50
C LYS A 174 -7.71 -14.50 9.63
N VAL A 175 -7.64 -13.22 9.26
CA VAL A 175 -7.71 -12.08 10.19
C VAL A 175 -9.05 -11.38 10.04
N GLN A 176 -9.67 -10.99 11.16
CA GLN A 176 -10.88 -10.18 11.14
C GLN A 176 -10.55 -8.73 10.76
N SER A 177 -11.18 -8.24 9.70
CA SER A 177 -11.03 -6.85 9.26
C SER A 177 -12.01 -5.91 9.99
N ALA A 178 -11.53 -4.76 10.47
CA ALA A 178 -12.36 -3.71 11.05
C ALA A 178 -13.13 -2.91 9.99
N ILE A 179 -12.58 -2.78 8.79
CA ILE A 179 -13.22 -2.00 7.71
C ILE A 179 -14.34 -2.75 6.99
N ALA A 180 -14.48 -4.06 7.27
CA ALA A 180 -15.59 -4.89 6.81
C ALA A 180 -16.95 -4.47 7.41
N LEU A 181 -16.96 -3.90 8.61
CA LEU A 181 -18.17 -3.55 9.36
C LEU A 181 -18.78 -2.20 8.95
N GLN A 182 -18.12 -1.44 8.09
CA GLN A 182 -18.59 -0.11 7.66
C GLN A 182 -19.50 -0.15 6.42
N ILE A 183 -20.18 -1.26 6.17
CA ILE A 183 -21.24 -1.34 5.15
C ILE A 183 -22.54 -0.94 5.82
N THR A 184 -22.78 0.37 5.94
CA THR A 184 -24.12 0.94 6.20
C THR A 184 -24.26 2.25 5.46
#